data_AF-A0A1L8Z990-F1
#
_entry.id   AF-A0A1L8Z990-F1
#
_cell.length_a   1.000
_cell.length_b   1.000
_cell.length_c   1.000
_cell.angle_alpha   90.00
_cell.angle_beta   90.00
_cell.angle_gamma   90.00
#
_symmetry.space_group_name_H-M   'P 1'
#
loop_
_entity.id
_entity.type
_entity.pdbx_description
1 polymer ?
#
loop_
_entity_poly.entity_id
_entity_poly.type
_entity_poly.pdbx_seq_one_letter_code
_entity_poly.pdbx_strand_id
1 'polypeptide(L)'
;MDVGIKINDRVISKKEIKKELSNKDEILKHFNLLKERLKSNFQKEIYNKIESMKILKEIKDNEYYKLDGYKSFDAFIKDYKLAKSQTYEYLKIASAIENGVIEELFLLENGIKETIIFLRKSNSDVVKKSKQNPIKPLRFQLKSKESYDFYKSNAKFTGFLLDELFESQKDLINKFLRRYKQLKG
;
A
#
# COMPACT_ATOMS: atom_id res chain seq x y z
N MET A 1 13.45 24.69 -38.54
CA MET A 1 13.57 23.31 -37.98
C MET A 1 12.21 22.93 -37.44
N ASP A 2 11.59 21.89 -38.01
CA ASP A 2 10.25 21.43 -37.65
C ASP A 2 10.34 20.61 -36.36
N VAL A 3 9.98 21.21 -35.23
CA VAL A 3 9.97 20.54 -33.91
C VAL A 3 8.52 20.21 -33.57
N GLY A 4 7.95 19.24 -34.27
CA GLY A 4 6.61 18.74 -34.02
C GLY A 4 6.64 17.29 -33.54
N ILE A 5 6.20 17.03 -32.30
CA ILE A 5 5.91 15.67 -31.84
C ILE A 5 4.63 15.21 -32.55
N LYS A 6 4.72 14.16 -33.39
CA LYS A 6 3.54 13.47 -33.94
C LYS A 6 2.92 12.61 -32.83
N ILE A 7 1.89 13.13 -32.17
CA ILE A 7 1.03 12.34 -31.28
C ILE A 7 -0.07 11.73 -32.15
N ASN A 8 -0.29 10.42 -32.02
CA ASN A 8 -1.32 9.69 -32.76
C ASN A 8 -2.67 9.97 -32.07
N ASP A 9 -3.26 11.13 -32.35
CA ASP A 9 -4.45 11.64 -31.68
C ASP A 9 -5.68 10.77 -31.96
N ARG A 10 -6.15 10.06 -30.92
CA ARG A 10 -7.53 9.61 -30.86
C ARG A 10 -8.40 10.80 -30.45
N VAL A 11 -9.05 11.39 -31.44
CA VAL A 11 -10.34 12.10 -31.33
C VAL A 11 -10.38 13.27 -30.35
N ILE A 12 -9.59 14.33 -30.56
CA ILE A 12 -9.97 15.69 -30.12
C ILE A 12 -9.60 16.69 -31.24
N SER A 13 -10.63 17.05 -32.02
CA SER A 13 -10.75 18.25 -32.87
C SER A 13 -9.46 18.84 -33.49
N LYS A 14 -9.12 18.32 -34.68
CA LYS A 14 -8.29 18.97 -35.70
C LYS A 14 -8.88 20.34 -36.11
N LYS A 15 -8.55 21.44 -35.42
CA LYS A 15 -8.67 22.79 -36.01
C LYS A 15 -7.94 23.94 -35.31
N GLU A 16 -6.97 23.70 -34.43
CA GLU A 16 -6.03 24.77 -34.02
C GLU A 16 -4.73 24.66 -34.83
N ILE A 17 -4.87 25.14 -36.06
CA ILE A 17 -3.90 25.79 -36.94
C ILE A 17 -2.50 25.96 -36.31
N LYS A 18 -1.53 25.21 -36.83
CA LYS A 18 -0.10 25.55 -36.77
C LYS A 18 0.08 26.93 -37.43
N LYS A 19 -0.01 28.01 -36.65
CA LYS A 19 0.48 29.33 -37.06
C LYS A 19 1.99 29.34 -36.81
N GLU A 20 2.78 29.52 -37.87
CA GLU A 20 4.20 29.81 -37.72
C GLU A 20 4.33 31.16 -36.99
N LEU A 21 4.64 31.09 -35.69
CA LEU A 21 4.85 32.27 -34.86
C LEU A 21 6.23 32.84 -35.21
N SER A 22 6.25 33.94 -35.97
CA SER A 22 7.48 34.56 -36.46
C SER A 22 8.06 35.60 -35.49
N ASN A 23 7.24 36.12 -34.55
CA ASN A 23 7.63 37.21 -33.66
C ASN A 23 7.81 36.75 -32.19
N LYS A 24 8.86 37.21 -31.50
CA LYS A 24 9.22 36.78 -30.12
C LYS A 24 8.09 37.00 -29.11
N ASP A 25 7.36 38.11 -29.23
CA ASP A 25 6.25 38.44 -28.34
C ASP A 25 5.05 37.51 -28.53
N GLU A 26 4.80 37.07 -29.77
CA GLU A 26 3.73 36.11 -30.04
C GLU A 26 4.08 34.72 -29.52
N ILE A 27 5.34 34.31 -29.66
CA ILE A 27 5.87 33.07 -29.08
C ILE A 27 5.70 33.08 -27.56
N LEU A 28 6.05 34.18 -26.90
CA LEU A 28 5.91 34.32 -25.45
C LEU A 28 4.44 34.27 -25.00
N LYS A 29 3.54 34.94 -25.72
CA LYS A 29 2.08 34.85 -25.47
C LYS A 29 1.55 33.43 -25.65
N HIS A 30 1.97 32.75 -26.71
CA HIS A 30 1.57 31.37 -26.97
C HIS A 30 2.10 30.41 -25.89
N PHE A 31 3.36 30.58 -25.47
CA PHE A 31 3.95 29.81 -24.38
C PHE A 31 3.18 29.98 -23.06
N ASN A 32 2.84 31.22 -22.69
CA ASN A 32 2.05 31.48 -21.48
C ASN A 32 0.66 30.85 -21.56
N LEU A 33 0.00 30.90 -22.72
CA LEU A 33 -1.28 30.21 -22.94
C LEU A 33 -1.15 28.70 -22.76
N LEU A 34 -0.10 28.09 -23.32
CA LEU A 34 0.17 26.65 -23.15
C LEU A 34 0.44 26.29 -21.69
N LYS A 35 1.18 27.14 -20.96
CA LYS A 35 1.47 26.96 -19.53
C LYS A 35 0.19 26.96 -18.68
N GLU A 36 -0.72 27.90 -18.92
CA GLU A 36 -2.01 27.95 -18.21
C GLU A 36 -2.92 26.78 -18.59
N ARG A 37 -3.00 26.43 -19.89
CA ARG A 37 -3.75 25.24 -20.35
C ARG A 37 -3.21 23.96 -19.68
N LEU A 38 -1.90 23.82 -19.59
CA LEU A 38 -1.24 22.67 -18.96
C LEU A 38 -1.60 22.59 -17.46
N LYS A 39 -1.53 23.71 -16.74
CA LYS A 39 -1.92 23.79 -15.33
C LYS A 39 -3.38 23.39 -15.11
N SER A 40 -4.30 23.92 -15.93
CA SER A 40 -5.72 23.59 -15.85
C SER A 40 -5.99 22.11 -16.14
N ASN A 41 -5.29 21.52 -17.11
CA ASN A 41 -5.44 20.11 -17.44
C ASN A 41 -5.01 19.20 -16.28
N PHE A 42 -3.89 19.51 -15.61
CA PHE A 42 -3.46 18.75 -14.44
C PHE A 42 -4.44 18.86 -13.27
N GLN A 43 -4.97 20.06 -13.00
CA GLN A 43 -5.97 20.23 -11.95
C GLN A 43 -7.25 19.43 -12.24
N LYS A 44 -7.74 19.46 -13.49
CA LYS A 44 -8.88 18.65 -13.92
C LYS A 44 -8.61 17.15 -13.80
N GLU A 45 -7.41 16.71 -14.15
CA GLU A 45 -7.00 15.31 -14.00
C GLU A 45 -7.05 14.87 -12.54
N ILE A 46 -6.52 15.68 -11.62
CA ILE A 46 -6.55 15.37 -10.18
C ILE A 46 -7.98 15.37 -9.67
N TYR A 47 -8.80 16.35 -10.03
CA TYR A 47 -10.21 16.40 -9.64
C TYR A 47 -10.99 15.16 -10.10
N ASN A 48 -10.84 14.78 -11.36
CA ASN A 48 -11.47 13.57 -11.90
C ASN A 48 -11.01 12.30 -11.17
N LYS A 49 -9.74 12.25 -10.74
CA LYS A 49 -9.23 11.14 -9.91
C LYS A 49 -9.83 11.15 -8.51
N ILE A 50 -9.97 12.30 -7.86
CA ILE A 50 -10.64 12.42 -6.55
C ILE A 50 -12.07 11.91 -6.65
N GLU A 51 -12.81 12.33 -7.69
CA GLU A 51 -14.18 11.89 -7.91
C GLU A 51 -14.25 10.37 -8.11
N SER A 52 -13.33 9.82 -8.90
CA SER A 52 -13.20 8.37 -9.07
C SER A 52 -12.91 7.64 -7.74
N MET A 53 -12.10 8.22 -6.85
CA MET A 53 -11.81 7.66 -5.52
C MET A 53 -13.08 7.61 -4.66
N LYS A 54 -13.90 8.66 -4.68
CA LYS A 54 -15.17 8.71 -3.94
C LYS A 54 -16.16 7.65 -4.45
N ILE A 55 -16.35 7.57 -5.77
CA ILE A 55 -17.22 6.57 -6.40
C ILE A 55 -16.76 5.15 -6.05
N LEU A 56 -15.47 4.85 -6.20
CA LEU A 56 -14.92 3.52 -5.88
C LEU A 56 -15.14 3.15 -4.42
N LYS A 57 -15.03 4.13 -3.52
CA LYS A 57 -15.25 3.92 -2.09
C LYS A 57 -16.72 3.63 -1.81
N GLU A 58 -17.63 4.44 -2.32
CA GLU A 58 -19.07 4.23 -2.14
C GLU A 58 -19.53 2.87 -2.66
N ILE A 59 -19.09 2.48 -3.87
CA ILE A 59 -19.37 1.15 -4.43
C ILE A 59 -18.86 0.03 -3.53
N LYS A 60 -17.66 0.20 -2.96
CA LYS A 60 -17.07 -0.82 -2.10
C LYS A 60 -17.80 -0.92 -0.77
N ASP A 61 -18.06 0.20 -0.11
CA ASP A 61 -18.55 0.25 1.26
C ASP A 61 -20.03 -0.16 1.34
N ASN A 62 -20.83 0.18 0.31
CA ASN A 62 -22.22 -0.28 0.17
C ASN A 62 -22.35 -1.62 -0.58
N GLU A 63 -21.23 -2.20 -0.99
CA GLU A 63 -21.16 -3.44 -1.78
C GLU A 63 -21.99 -3.44 -3.08
N TYR A 64 -22.16 -2.28 -3.71
CA TYR A 64 -22.97 -2.12 -4.93
C TYR A 64 -22.48 -2.96 -6.12
N TYR A 65 -21.22 -3.38 -6.11
CA TYR A 65 -20.71 -4.34 -7.08
C TYR A 65 -21.50 -5.66 -7.09
N LYS A 66 -22.18 -6.04 -6.00
CA LYS A 66 -23.03 -7.24 -5.95
C LYS A 66 -24.30 -7.09 -6.79
N LEU A 67 -24.78 -5.86 -7.02
CA LEU A 67 -25.95 -5.59 -7.85
C LEU A 67 -25.68 -5.97 -9.32
N ASP A 68 -24.42 -5.89 -9.75
CA ASP A 68 -23.96 -6.31 -11.07
C ASP A 68 -23.46 -7.77 -11.09
N GLY A 69 -23.77 -8.54 -10.04
CA GLY A 69 -23.46 -9.97 -9.95
C GLY A 69 -22.00 -10.31 -9.58
N TYR A 70 -21.15 -9.34 -9.25
CA TYR A 70 -19.78 -9.62 -8.84
C TYR A 70 -19.72 -10.26 -7.45
N LYS A 71 -18.94 -11.34 -7.34
CA LYS A 71 -18.70 -12.05 -6.06
C LYS A 71 -17.78 -11.28 -5.11
N SER A 72 -16.97 -10.36 -5.61
CA SER A 72 -16.04 -9.55 -4.82
C SER A 72 -15.74 -8.22 -5.50
N PHE A 73 -15.36 -7.22 -4.70
CA PHE A 73 -14.91 -5.93 -5.22
C PHE A 73 -13.70 -6.05 -6.15
N ASP A 74 -12.79 -6.99 -5.87
CA ASP A 74 -11.63 -7.29 -6.73
C ASP A 74 -12.05 -7.76 -8.13
N ALA A 75 -13.13 -8.53 -8.24
CA ALA A 75 -13.66 -8.96 -9.53
C ALA A 75 -14.25 -7.78 -10.30
N PHE A 76 -15.01 -6.93 -9.61
CA PHE A 76 -15.57 -5.69 -10.19
C PHE A 76 -14.47 -4.80 -10.79
N ILE A 77 -13.45 -4.45 -10.01
CA ILE A 77 -12.42 -3.49 -10.49
C ILE A 77 -11.57 -4.04 -11.64
N LYS A 78 -11.49 -5.36 -11.79
CA LYS A 78 -10.74 -6.00 -12.86
C LYS A 78 -11.35 -5.70 -14.24
N ASP A 79 -12.67 -5.64 -14.32
CA ASP A 79 -13.39 -5.38 -15.57
C ASP A 79 -13.22 -3.92 -16.04
N TYR A 80 -12.98 -3.00 -15.10
CA TYR A 80 -12.63 -1.61 -15.38
C TYR A 80 -11.13 -1.38 -15.61
N LYS A 81 -10.32 -2.45 -15.73
CA LYS A 81 -8.86 -2.39 -15.94
C LYS A 81 -8.13 -1.61 -14.84
N LEU A 82 -8.66 -1.59 -13.62
CA LEU A 82 -8.03 -0.94 -12.49
C LEU A 82 -7.07 -1.89 -11.79
N ALA A 83 -5.84 -1.43 -11.56
CA ALA A 83 -4.85 -2.21 -10.82
C ALA A 83 -5.22 -2.24 -9.33
N LYS A 84 -5.33 -3.46 -8.76
CA LYS A 84 -5.68 -3.67 -7.35
C LYS A 84 -4.86 -2.79 -6.39
N SER A 85 -3.54 -2.75 -6.54
CA SER A 85 -2.67 -1.93 -5.68
C SER A 85 -3.06 -0.45 -5.68
N GLN A 86 -3.29 0.11 -6.86
CA GLN A 86 -3.69 1.51 -7.05
C GLN A 86 -5.10 1.78 -6.50
N THR A 87 -6.06 0.87 -6.75
CA THR A 87 -7.42 1.01 -6.23
C THR A 87 -7.45 1.03 -4.71
N TYR A 88 -6.69 0.17 -4.03
CA TYR A 88 -6.65 0.19 -2.57
C TYR A 88 -5.90 1.41 -2.00
N GLU A 89 -5.00 2.04 -2.76
CA GLU A 89 -4.45 3.35 -2.38
C GLU A 89 -5.49 4.47 -2.53
N TYR A 90 -6.30 4.42 -3.59
CA TYR A 90 -7.40 5.36 -3.83
C TYR A 90 -8.45 5.28 -2.72
N LEU A 91 -8.82 4.08 -2.30
CA LEU A 91 -9.73 3.87 -1.17
C LEU A 91 -9.16 4.45 0.14
N LYS A 92 -7.85 4.31 0.39
CA LYS A 92 -7.22 4.89 1.58
C LYS A 92 -7.27 6.41 1.58
N ILE A 93 -7.01 7.03 0.42
CA ILE A 93 -7.09 8.48 0.26
C ILE A 93 -8.53 8.94 0.49
N ALA A 94 -9.52 8.31 -0.14
CA ALA A 94 -10.93 8.64 0.07
C ALA A 94 -11.35 8.54 1.54
N SER A 95 -10.88 7.52 2.26
CA SER A 95 -11.09 7.41 3.71
C SER A 95 -10.38 8.48 4.52
N ALA A 96 -9.17 8.88 4.14
CA ALA A 96 -8.49 9.97 4.81
C ALA A 96 -9.19 11.31 4.61
N ILE A 97 -9.78 11.55 3.43
CA ILE A 97 -10.59 12.75 3.15
C ILE A 97 -11.88 12.74 3.99
N GLU A 98 -12.64 11.65 3.95
CA GLU A 98 -13.89 11.54 4.71
C GLU A 98 -13.68 11.68 6.23
N ASN A 99 -12.59 11.12 6.74
CA ASN A 99 -12.24 11.22 8.16
C ASN A 99 -11.59 12.57 8.54
N GLY A 100 -11.46 13.52 7.61
CA GLY A 100 -10.86 14.84 7.86
C GLY A 100 -9.35 14.81 8.13
N VAL A 101 -8.66 13.73 7.79
CA VAL A 101 -7.20 13.59 7.96
C VAL A 101 -6.44 14.42 6.91
N ILE A 102 -7.02 14.57 5.72
CA ILE A 102 -6.49 15.39 4.63
C ILE A 102 -7.64 16.14 3.93
N GLU A 103 -7.35 17.32 3.43
CA GLU A 103 -8.28 18.09 2.59
C GLU A 103 -8.10 17.75 1.10
N GLU A 104 -9.14 17.95 0.29
CA GLU A 104 -9.06 17.78 -1.17
C GLU A 104 -8.05 18.74 -1.80
N LEU A 105 -7.94 19.96 -1.26
CA LEU A 105 -6.96 20.96 -1.68
C LEU A 105 -5.53 20.44 -1.55
N PHE A 106 -5.24 19.67 -0.49
CA PHE A 106 -3.93 19.06 -0.29
C PHE A 106 -3.58 18.10 -1.43
N LEU A 107 -4.55 17.35 -1.96
CA LEU A 107 -4.35 16.48 -3.13
C LEU A 107 -4.10 17.28 -4.41
N LEU A 108 -4.78 18.41 -4.59
CA LEU A 108 -4.63 19.27 -5.76
C LEU A 108 -3.24 19.92 -5.82
N GLU A 109 -2.68 20.26 -4.67
CA GLU A 109 -1.37 20.90 -4.58
C GLU A 109 -0.20 19.91 -4.61
N ASN A 110 -0.32 18.79 -3.89
CA ASN A 110 0.79 17.85 -3.68
C ASN A 110 0.71 16.60 -4.58
N GLY A 111 -0.46 16.33 -5.15
CA GLY A 111 -0.72 15.14 -5.96
C GLY A 111 -0.84 13.85 -5.14
N ILE A 112 -1.21 12.78 -5.85
CA ILE A 112 -1.55 11.49 -5.25
C ILE A 112 -0.36 10.82 -4.55
N LYS A 113 0.82 10.84 -5.20
CA LYS A 113 2.00 10.13 -4.70
C LYS A 113 2.48 10.70 -3.36
N GLU A 114 2.59 12.01 -3.26
CA GLU A 114 3.01 12.67 -2.01
C GLU A 114 1.94 12.50 -0.93
N THR A 115 0.66 12.55 -1.28
CA THR A 115 -0.41 12.24 -0.33
C THR A 115 -0.27 10.82 0.24
N ILE A 116 0.01 9.82 -0.59
CA ILE A 116 0.21 8.44 -0.11
C ILE A 116 1.43 8.35 0.83
N ILE A 117 2.52 9.05 0.51
CA ILE A 117 3.71 9.10 1.37
C ILE A 117 3.37 9.76 2.70
N PHE A 118 2.65 10.89 2.67
CA PHE A 118 2.17 11.59 3.85
C PHE A 118 1.30 10.68 4.73
N LEU A 119 0.30 10.02 4.13
CA LEU A 119 -0.60 9.09 4.84
C LEU A 119 0.16 7.89 5.43
N ARG A 120 1.23 7.41 4.80
CA ARG A 120 2.05 6.33 5.37
C ARG A 120 2.87 6.80 6.57
N LYS A 121 3.33 8.06 6.57
CA LYS A 121 4.06 8.67 7.68
C LYS A 121 3.13 9.03 8.84
N SER A 122 1.97 9.62 8.59
CA SER A 122 1.01 9.93 9.66
C SER A 122 0.43 8.66 10.31
N ASN A 123 0.22 7.58 9.55
CA ASN A 123 -0.13 6.27 10.10
C ASN A 123 1.04 5.53 10.77
N SER A 124 2.26 6.08 10.77
CA SER A 124 3.42 5.46 11.44
C SER A 124 3.46 5.74 12.95
N ASP A 125 2.76 6.78 13.42
CA ASP A 125 2.52 7.00 14.86
C ASP A 125 1.53 5.97 15.43
N VAL A 126 0.67 5.39 14.58
CA VAL A 126 -0.03 4.13 14.89
C VAL A 126 0.90 2.99 14.52
N VAL A 127 1.92 2.80 15.35
CA VAL A 127 2.88 1.69 15.32
C VAL A 127 2.20 0.45 14.77
N LYS A 128 2.54 0.06 13.53
CA LYS A 128 2.36 -1.32 13.11
C LYS A 128 3.23 -2.13 14.05
N LYS A 129 2.68 -2.56 15.19
CA LYS A 129 3.26 -3.63 16.00
C LYS A 129 3.42 -4.75 15.00
N SER A 130 4.67 -4.99 14.59
CA SER A 130 4.94 -6.18 13.81
C SER A 130 4.35 -7.31 14.66
N LYS A 131 3.59 -8.22 14.05
CA LYS A 131 3.29 -9.50 14.70
C LYS A 131 4.57 -10.35 14.87
N GLN A 132 5.76 -9.74 14.83
CA GLN A 132 6.95 -10.42 15.30
C GLN A 132 6.82 -10.42 16.81
N ASN A 133 6.68 -11.63 17.37
CA ASN A 133 6.92 -11.83 18.78
C ASN A 133 8.23 -11.10 19.13
N PRO A 134 8.24 -10.26 20.19
CA PRO A 134 9.44 -9.55 20.62
C PRO A 134 10.57 -10.52 20.96
N ILE A 135 10.22 -11.78 21.24
CA ILE A 135 11.13 -12.88 21.50
C ILE A 135 11.28 -13.73 20.23
N LYS A 136 12.52 -13.93 19.77
CA LYS A 136 12.84 -14.83 18.66
C LYS A 136 12.40 -16.26 19.04
N PRO A 137 11.69 -16.99 18.15
CA PRO A 137 11.28 -18.34 18.45
C PRO A 137 12.51 -19.25 18.61
N LEU A 138 12.56 -20.02 19.71
CA LEU A 138 13.59 -21.03 19.91
C LEU A 138 13.45 -22.12 18.83
N ARG A 139 14.58 -22.52 18.25
CA ARG A 139 14.65 -23.61 17.27
C ARG A 139 15.49 -24.75 17.85
N PHE A 140 14.88 -25.91 18.04
CA PHE A 140 15.54 -27.12 18.52
C PHE A 140 15.76 -28.12 17.38
N GLN A 141 16.91 -28.76 17.36
CA GLN A 141 17.16 -29.94 16.54
C GLN A 141 17.15 -31.17 17.45
N LEU A 142 16.05 -31.93 17.39
CA LEU A 142 15.85 -33.13 18.20
C LEU A 142 16.42 -34.35 17.47
N LYS A 143 16.99 -35.30 18.23
CA LYS A 143 17.66 -36.48 17.66
C LYS A 143 16.70 -37.55 17.15
N SER A 144 15.50 -37.66 17.74
CA SER A 144 14.50 -38.64 17.33
C SER A 144 13.27 -37.96 16.71
N LYS A 145 12.69 -38.61 15.70
CA LYS A 145 11.47 -38.13 15.03
C LYS A 145 10.27 -38.11 15.98
N GLU A 146 10.13 -39.14 16.81
CA GLU A 146 9.05 -39.25 17.78
C GLU A 146 9.04 -38.08 18.78
N SER A 147 10.20 -37.70 19.32
CA SER A 147 10.29 -36.55 20.22
C SER A 147 9.93 -35.25 19.50
N TYR A 148 10.37 -35.08 18.25
CA TYR A 148 10.01 -33.94 17.43
C TYR A 148 8.50 -33.83 17.19
N ASP A 149 7.86 -34.92 16.77
CA ASP A 149 6.43 -34.94 16.47
C ASP A 149 5.60 -34.68 17.74
N PHE A 150 6.01 -35.22 18.88
CA PHE A 150 5.36 -34.97 20.17
C PHE A 150 5.43 -33.49 20.59
N TYR A 151 6.62 -32.87 20.62
CA TYR A 151 6.76 -31.48 21.07
C TYR A 151 6.17 -30.49 20.06
N LYS A 152 6.18 -30.83 18.76
CA LYS A 152 5.57 -30.02 17.70
C LYS A 152 4.05 -30.01 17.79
N SER A 153 3.44 -31.18 18.01
CA SER A 153 1.98 -31.29 18.18
C SER A 153 1.50 -30.65 19.49
N ASN A 154 2.37 -30.56 20.49
CA ASN A 154 2.06 -30.02 21.82
C ASN A 154 2.78 -28.69 22.13
N ALA A 155 2.92 -27.79 21.14
CA ALA A 155 3.74 -26.59 21.26
C ALA A 155 3.44 -25.69 22.50
N LYS A 156 2.16 -25.53 22.88
CA LYS A 156 1.78 -24.76 24.08
C LYS A 156 2.26 -25.44 25.37
N PHE A 157 2.09 -26.76 25.45
CA PHE A 157 2.57 -27.55 26.58
C PHE A 157 4.10 -27.54 26.66
N THR A 158 4.79 -27.62 25.52
CA THR A 158 6.26 -27.51 25.48
C THR A 158 6.74 -26.18 26.04
N GLY A 159 6.06 -25.07 25.70
CA GLY A 159 6.36 -23.76 26.29
C GLY A 159 6.17 -23.75 27.80
N PHE A 160 4.98 -24.17 28.26
CA PHE A 160 4.67 -24.29 29.69
C PHE A 160 5.69 -25.16 30.45
N LEU A 161 6.06 -26.32 29.91
CA LEU A 161 7.02 -27.23 30.52
C LEU A 161 8.39 -26.57 30.69
N LEU A 162 8.87 -25.83 29.69
CA LEU A 162 10.16 -25.17 29.75
C LEU A 162 10.18 -24.04 30.78
N ASP A 163 9.10 -23.26 30.87
CA ASP A 163 8.95 -22.18 31.84
C ASP A 163 8.85 -22.75 33.26
N GLU A 164 7.98 -23.74 33.47
CA GLU A 164 7.79 -24.40 34.77
C GLU A 164 9.10 -25.04 35.28
N LEU A 165 9.81 -25.79 34.42
CA LEU A 165 11.10 -26.37 34.80
C LEU A 165 12.12 -25.30 35.19
N PHE A 166 12.12 -24.16 34.51
CA PHE A 166 13.05 -23.08 34.80
C PHE A 166 12.71 -22.34 36.08
N GLU A 167 11.43 -22.20 36.41
CA GLU A 167 10.97 -21.52 37.62
C GLU A 167 11.07 -22.42 38.86
N SER A 168 10.55 -23.64 38.79
CA SER A 168 10.37 -24.52 39.96
C SER A 168 11.42 -25.62 40.10
N GLN A 169 12.15 -26.00 39.04
CA GLN A 169 13.06 -27.16 39.05
C GLN A 169 14.47 -26.85 38.52
N LYS A 170 15.04 -25.71 38.92
CA LYS A 170 16.40 -25.29 38.51
C LYS A 170 17.50 -26.32 38.82
N ASP A 171 17.39 -27.03 39.93
CA ASP A 171 18.37 -28.06 40.30
C ASP A 171 18.41 -29.22 39.30
N LEU A 172 17.24 -29.62 38.80
CA LEU A 172 17.12 -30.65 37.78
C LEU A 172 17.73 -30.17 36.45
N ILE A 173 17.48 -28.91 36.07
CA ILE A 173 18.12 -28.29 34.89
C ILE A 173 19.64 -28.29 35.05
N ASN A 174 20.15 -27.87 36.21
CA ASN A 174 21.58 -27.83 36.49
C ASN A 174 22.21 -29.23 36.42
N LYS A 175 21.52 -30.26 36.90
CA LYS A 175 21.97 -31.66 36.79
C LYS A 175 22.08 -32.10 35.34
N PHE A 176 21.08 -31.81 34.50
CA PHE A 176 21.13 -32.14 33.08
C PHE A 176 22.20 -31.32 32.33
N LEU A 177 22.38 -30.05 32.69
CA LEU A 177 23.41 -29.19 32.11
C LEU A 177 24.81 -29.73 32.40
N ARG A 178 25.08 -30.18 33.64
CA ARG A 178 26.36 -30.81 34.02
C ARG A 178 26.61 -32.08 33.21
N ARG A 179 25.61 -32.97 33.12
CA ARG A 179 25.71 -34.20 32.31
C ARG A 179 25.95 -33.90 30.83
N TYR A 180 25.25 -32.91 30.28
CA TYR A 180 25.44 -32.48 28.89
C TYR A 180 26.86 -31.97 28.62
N LYS A 181 27.41 -31.18 29.55
CA LYS A 181 28.79 -30.68 29.46
C LYS A 181 29.81 -31.82 29.50
N GLN A 182 29.58 -32.85 30.32
CA GLN A 182 30.44 -34.04 30.40
C GLN A 182 30.40 -34.89 29.11
N LEU A 183 29.25 -34.94 28.43
CA LEU A 183 29.10 -35.66 27.15
C LEU A 183 29.62 -34.87 25.93
N LYS A 184 29.94 -33.58 26.12
CA LYS A 184 30.58 -32.72 25.12
C LYS A 184 32.10 -32.60 25.28
N GLY A 185 32.63 -33.12 26.39
CA GLY A 185 34.06 -33.19 26.67
C GLY A 185 34.70 -34.41 26.02
#